data_AF-A0A4U8SKX0-F1
#
_entry.id   AF-A0A4U8SKX0-F1
#
_cell.length_a   1.000
_cell.length_b   1.000
_cell.length_c   1.000
_cell.angle_alpha   90.00
_cell.angle_beta   90.00
_cell.angle_gamma   90.00
#
_symmetry.space_group_name_H-M   'P 1'
#
loop_
_entity.id
_entity.type
_entity.pdbx_description
1 polymer ?
#
loop_
_entity_poly.entity_id
_entity_poly.type
_entity_poly.pdbx_seq_one_letter_code
_entity_poly.pdbx_strand_id
1 'polypeptide(L)'
;GYVTNFQDGTAVTLNDDGNFFTNTVAGAIWWQNNATGVSTSALLNRGVHGFGTEQEISVFYGAIGYTMIDNRLRIGLDYVWGNNEVTRGGTTTWDRDFQEITPRISWKHNKQLTISGYYAYLMTDADNIGLTEDEDRARARIEVKYSF
;
A
#
# COMPACT_ATOMS: atom_id res chain seq x y z
N GLY A 1 8.01 10.90 8.25
CA GLY A 1 7.26 10.69 9.51
C GLY A 1 7.80 9.46 10.20
N TYR A 2 7.34 9.19 11.42
CA TYR A 2 7.41 7.86 12.03
C TYR A 2 6.01 7.25 11.93
N VAL A 3 5.91 5.97 11.61
CA VAL A 3 4.64 5.23 11.65
C VAL A 3 4.64 4.43 12.95
N THR A 4 3.73 4.72 13.87
CA THR A 4 3.53 3.95 15.10
C THR A 4 2.36 2.99 14.93
N ASN A 5 2.57 1.72 15.25
CA ASN A 5 1.50 0.75 15.48
C ASN A 5 1.39 0.56 17.00
N PHE A 6 0.19 0.73 17.56
CA PHE A 6 -0.08 0.65 19.01
C PHE A 6 -0.21 -0.78 19.56
N GLN A 7 0.15 -1.81 18.79
CA GLN A 7 0.34 -3.17 19.33
C GLN A 7 1.72 -3.32 20.00
N ASP A 8 1.74 -4.03 21.14
CA ASP A 8 2.94 -4.36 21.91
C ASP A 8 4.03 -5.00 21.02
N GLY A 9 5.21 -4.36 20.95
CA GLY A 9 6.33 -4.78 20.09
C GLY A 9 6.74 -3.77 19.02
N THR A 10 6.73 -2.48 19.35
CA THR A 10 6.85 -1.33 18.44
C THR A 10 8.08 -1.40 17.53
N ALA A 11 7.87 -1.78 16.27
CA ALA A 11 8.86 -1.65 15.22
C ALA A 11 8.80 -0.22 14.66
N VAL A 12 9.72 0.64 15.12
CA VAL A 12 9.95 1.97 14.52
C VAL A 12 10.74 1.77 13.23
N THR A 13 10.10 1.96 12.08
CA THR A 13 10.81 1.88 10.78
C THR A 13 11.07 3.28 10.26
N LEU A 14 12.35 3.64 10.12
CA LEU A 14 12.80 4.88 9.47
C LEU A 14 13.10 4.66 7.97
N ASN A 15 12.51 3.61 7.37
CA ASN A 15 12.87 3.17 6.03
C ASN A 15 11.82 3.63 5.01
N ASP A 16 12.28 4.41 4.03
CA ASP A 16 11.52 4.78 2.84
C ASP A 16 11.35 3.59 1.86
N ASP A 17 12.05 2.47 2.12
CA ASP A 17 11.96 1.27 1.28
C ASP A 17 10.62 0.53 1.42
N GLY A 18 9.75 0.95 2.35
CA GLY A 18 8.43 0.37 2.54
C GLY A 18 8.44 -1.13 2.88
N ASN A 19 9.54 -1.65 3.42
CA ASN A 19 9.76 -3.08 3.62
C ASN A 19 8.69 -3.74 4.53
N PHE A 20 8.16 -2.98 5.50
CA PHE A 20 7.00 -3.40 6.30
C PHE A 20 5.73 -3.49 5.46
N PHE A 21 5.42 -2.47 4.66
CA PHE A 21 4.23 -2.43 3.82
C PHE A 21 4.29 -3.38 2.61
N THR A 22 5.49 -3.66 2.11
CA THR A 22 5.74 -4.61 1.02
C THR A 22 5.59 -6.06 1.46
N ASN A 23 5.95 -6.37 2.72
CA ASN A 23 6.01 -7.76 3.21
C ASN A 23 4.97 -8.12 4.28
N THR A 24 4.37 -7.15 4.95
CA THR A 24 3.47 -7.37 6.11
C THR A 24 2.05 -6.90 5.84
N VAL A 25 1.88 -5.91 4.97
CA VAL A 25 0.56 -5.36 4.64
C VAL A 25 0.14 -5.85 3.25
N ALA A 26 -1.16 -6.14 3.07
CA ALA A 26 -1.67 -6.52 1.76
C ALA A 26 -1.67 -5.31 0.81
N GLY A 27 -1.70 -5.57 -0.50
CA GLY A 27 -1.63 -4.54 -1.53
C GLY A 27 -0.21 -4.21 -1.98
N ALA A 28 -0.09 -3.27 -2.91
CA ALA A 28 1.12 -3.05 -3.68
C ALA A 28 1.44 -1.59 -3.99
N ILE A 29 0.43 -0.70 -4.07
CA ILE A 29 0.64 0.69 -4.52
C ILE A 29 -0.08 1.75 -3.70
N TRP A 30 -0.93 1.40 -2.75
CA TRP A 30 -1.70 2.33 -1.91
C TRP A 30 -0.79 3.08 -0.93
N TRP A 31 0.25 2.42 -0.43
CA TRP A 31 1.30 3.02 0.36
C TRP A 31 2.30 3.72 -0.58
N GLN A 32 2.75 4.92 -0.23
CA GLN A 32 3.57 5.77 -1.10
C GLN A 32 2.91 6.13 -2.45
N ASN A 33 1.59 6.29 -2.48
CA ASN A 33 0.88 6.86 -3.64
C ASN A 33 0.55 8.34 -3.47
N ASN A 34 0.54 9.09 -4.57
CA ASN A 34 0.18 10.50 -4.51
C ASN A 34 -1.33 10.62 -4.44
N ALA A 35 -2.02 9.70 -5.12
CA ALA A 35 -3.47 9.58 -5.09
C ALA A 35 -3.96 9.43 -3.65
N THR A 36 -3.39 8.51 -2.86
CA THR A 36 -3.77 8.28 -1.45
C THR A 36 -3.20 9.29 -0.46
N GLY A 37 -2.28 10.17 -0.86
CA GLY A 37 -1.56 11.08 0.07
C GLY A 37 -0.74 10.39 1.17
N VAL A 38 -0.67 9.05 1.17
CA VAL A 38 0.05 8.26 2.15
C VAL A 38 1.51 8.22 1.76
N SER A 39 2.39 8.65 2.66
CA SER A 39 3.83 8.58 2.50
C SER A 39 4.48 8.21 3.83
N THR A 40 5.35 7.21 3.80
CA THR A 40 6.17 6.83 4.95
C THR A 40 7.45 7.67 5.04
N SER A 41 7.81 8.38 3.97
CA SER A 41 8.99 9.23 3.91
C SER A 41 8.75 10.56 4.61
N ALA A 42 9.77 11.06 5.32
CA ALA A 42 9.82 12.46 5.78
C ALA A 42 10.47 13.41 4.75
N LEU A 43 11.01 12.86 3.67
CA LEU A 43 11.89 13.57 2.73
C LEU A 43 11.23 13.84 1.37
N LEU A 44 10.28 13.02 0.97
CA LEU A 44 9.45 13.27 -0.21
C LEU A 44 8.45 14.37 0.12
N ASN A 45 8.19 15.32 -0.80
CA ASN A 45 7.16 16.37 -0.64
C ASN A 45 5.73 15.79 -0.75
N ARG A 46 5.47 14.67 -0.09
CA ARG A 46 4.24 13.88 -0.09
C ARG A 46 4.05 13.37 1.35
N GLY A 47 2.87 13.58 1.93
CA GLY A 47 2.62 13.43 3.38
C GLY A 47 2.74 14.75 4.14
N VAL A 48 2.55 14.71 5.46
CA VAL A 48 2.52 15.92 6.30
C VAL A 48 3.91 16.53 6.55
N HIS A 49 4.06 17.80 6.18
CA HIS A 49 5.21 18.65 6.49
C HIS A 49 4.77 19.89 7.26
N GLY A 50 5.36 20.12 8.43
CA GLY A 50 5.15 21.33 9.23
C GLY A 50 4.72 21.04 10.67
N PHE A 51 4.91 22.04 11.54
CA PHE A 51 4.43 22.00 12.92
C PHE A 51 2.91 22.28 12.97
N GLY A 52 2.18 21.54 13.80
CA GLY A 52 0.72 21.71 13.96
C GLY A 52 -0.13 21.08 12.84
N THR A 53 0.46 20.19 12.07
CA THR A 53 -0.24 19.35 11.08
C THR A 53 -0.12 17.90 11.54
N GLU A 54 -1.25 17.20 11.57
CA GLU A 54 -1.41 15.82 12.02
C GLU A 54 -1.95 14.99 10.86
N GLN A 55 -1.46 13.76 10.71
CA GLN A 55 -1.92 12.82 9.69
C GLN A 55 -2.37 11.54 10.38
N GLU A 56 -3.66 11.22 10.26
CA GLU A 56 -4.24 9.99 10.75
C GLU A 56 -4.49 9.05 9.57
N ILE A 57 -3.90 7.86 9.63
CA ILE A 57 -4.05 6.84 8.60
C ILE A 57 -4.65 5.60 9.24
N SER A 58 -5.86 5.25 8.79
CA SER A 58 -6.57 4.06 9.22
C SER A 58 -6.65 3.08 8.07
N VAL A 59 -6.10 1.86 8.23
CA VAL A 59 -6.03 0.87 7.15
C VAL A 59 -6.52 -0.48 7.61
N PHE A 60 -7.46 -1.02 6.86
CA PHE A 60 -7.88 -2.41 6.90
C PHE A 60 -7.35 -3.14 5.67
N TYR A 61 -6.79 -4.32 5.88
CA TYR A 61 -6.26 -5.12 4.79
C TYR A 61 -6.57 -6.61 4.98
N GLY A 62 -6.81 -7.28 3.86
CA GLY A 62 -7.06 -8.71 3.80
C GLY A 62 -6.35 -9.32 2.61
N ALA A 63 -5.79 -10.50 2.80
CA ALA A 63 -5.17 -11.26 1.73
C ALA A 63 -5.72 -12.68 1.75
N ILE A 64 -6.19 -13.14 0.59
CA ILE A 64 -6.56 -14.53 0.38
C ILE A 64 -5.64 -15.13 -0.67
N GLY A 65 -5.30 -16.41 -0.51
CA GLY A 65 -4.40 -17.08 -1.42
C GLY A 65 -4.68 -18.57 -1.50
N TYR A 66 -4.53 -19.12 -2.71
CA TYR A 66 -4.68 -20.54 -2.95
C TYR A 66 -3.49 -21.07 -3.74
N THR A 67 -3.04 -22.25 -3.33
CA THR A 67 -1.90 -22.93 -3.95
C THR A 67 -2.40 -24.20 -4.62
N MET A 68 -2.13 -24.31 -5.92
CA MET A 68 -2.57 -25.38 -6.81
C MET A 68 -1.38 -26.17 -7.36
N ILE A 69 -1.69 -27.32 -7.98
CA ILE A 69 -0.79 -28.12 -8.82
C ILE A 69 0.54 -28.38 -8.11
N ASP A 70 0.57 -29.27 -7.12
CA ASP A 70 1.77 -29.66 -6.37
C ASP A 70 2.63 -28.47 -5.87
N ASN A 71 1.98 -27.38 -5.45
CA ASN A 71 2.62 -26.13 -5.03
C ASN A 71 3.39 -25.37 -6.11
N ARG A 72 3.10 -25.62 -7.39
CA ARG A 72 3.70 -24.94 -8.53
C ARG A 72 2.99 -23.64 -8.87
N LEU A 73 1.67 -23.59 -8.76
CA LEU A 73 0.90 -22.38 -9.07
C LEU A 73 0.30 -21.81 -7.78
N ARG A 74 0.55 -20.55 -7.50
CA ARG A 74 -0.07 -19.79 -6.41
C ARG A 74 -0.80 -18.60 -7.01
N ILE A 75 -2.07 -18.47 -6.65
CA ILE A 75 -2.86 -17.28 -6.92
C ILE A 75 -3.20 -16.61 -5.59
N GLY A 76 -3.33 -15.31 -5.60
CA GLY A 76 -3.75 -14.54 -4.43
C GLY A 76 -4.53 -13.32 -4.85
N LEU A 77 -5.34 -12.82 -3.93
CA LEU A 77 -6.03 -11.56 -4.06
C LEU A 77 -5.83 -10.81 -2.76
N ASP A 78 -5.35 -9.59 -2.89
CA ASP A 78 -5.27 -8.65 -1.79
C ASP A 78 -6.37 -7.61 -1.93
N TYR A 79 -6.93 -7.23 -0.79
CA TYR A 79 -7.81 -6.11 -0.67
C TYR A 79 -7.32 -5.20 0.45
N VAL A 80 -7.31 -3.90 0.16
CA VAL A 80 -6.97 -2.85 1.11
C VAL A 80 -8.07 -1.81 1.06
N TRP A 81 -8.50 -1.38 2.24
CA TRP A 81 -9.39 -0.24 2.40
C TRP A 81 -8.83 0.63 3.49
N GLY A 82 -8.75 1.93 3.29
CA GLY A 82 -8.27 2.83 4.30
C GLY A 82 -8.71 4.25 4.08
N ASN A 83 -8.59 5.04 5.15
CA ASN A 83 -8.77 6.47 5.12
C ASN A 83 -7.48 7.18 5.52
N ASN A 84 -7.25 8.35 4.95
CA ASN A 84 -6.14 9.21 5.29
C ASN A 84 -6.65 10.63 5.52
N GLU A 85 -6.69 11.02 6.79
CA GLU A 85 -7.13 12.35 7.23
C GLU A 85 -5.91 13.20 7.61
N VAL A 86 -5.87 14.45 7.13
CA VAL A 86 -4.85 15.43 7.48
C VAL A 86 -5.49 16.65 8.13
N THR A 87 -5.21 16.83 9.42
CA THR A 87 -5.67 17.95 10.23
C THR A 87 -4.57 18.99 10.37
N ARG A 88 -4.89 20.28 10.17
CA ARG A 88 -3.96 21.40 10.39
C ARG A 88 -4.57 22.43 11.32
N GLY A 89 -3.93 22.66 12.47
CA GLY A 89 -4.41 23.63 13.46
C GLY A 89 -5.80 23.32 14.03
N GLY A 90 -6.18 22.04 14.11
CA GLY A 90 -7.48 21.58 14.61
C GLY A 90 -8.61 21.52 13.57
N THR A 91 -8.32 21.81 12.29
CA THR A 91 -9.28 21.70 11.19
C THR A 91 -8.81 20.64 10.20
N THR A 92 -9.68 19.70 9.84
CA THR A 92 -9.44 18.73 8.76
C THR A 92 -9.30 19.49 7.44
N THR A 93 -8.14 19.37 6.82
CA THR A 93 -7.81 20.08 5.57
C THR A 93 -7.85 19.17 4.35
N TRP A 94 -7.74 17.87 4.57
CA TRP A 94 -7.71 16.88 3.52
C TRP A 94 -8.17 15.55 4.09
N ASP A 95 -9.12 14.92 3.44
CA ASP A 95 -9.67 13.62 3.80
C ASP A 95 -9.77 12.78 2.53
N ARG A 96 -9.27 11.53 2.61
CA ARG A 96 -9.19 10.67 1.44
C ARG A 96 -9.32 9.21 1.79
N ASP A 97 -10.43 8.66 1.34
CA ASP A 97 -10.68 7.24 1.30
C ASP A 97 -9.95 6.62 0.11
N PHE A 98 -9.39 5.44 0.32
CA PHE A 98 -8.76 4.67 -0.74
C PHE A 98 -9.05 3.18 -0.61
N GLN A 99 -9.14 2.53 -1.75
CA GLN A 99 -9.32 1.09 -1.84
C GLN A 99 -8.38 0.51 -2.89
N GLU A 100 -7.73 -0.60 -2.58
CA GLU A 100 -6.87 -1.30 -3.52
C GLU A 100 -7.28 -2.75 -3.65
N ILE A 101 -7.38 -3.22 -4.90
CA ILE A 101 -7.53 -4.63 -5.24
C ILE A 101 -6.29 -5.06 -6.01
N THR A 102 -5.59 -6.08 -5.50
CA THR A 102 -4.34 -6.57 -6.10
C THR A 102 -4.36 -8.08 -6.29
N PRO A 103 -4.82 -8.58 -7.45
CA PRO A 103 -4.57 -9.95 -7.86
C PRO A 103 -3.09 -10.23 -8.07
N ARG A 104 -2.66 -11.41 -7.61
CA ARG A 104 -1.27 -11.88 -7.65
C ARG A 104 -1.22 -13.30 -8.20
N ILE A 105 -0.20 -13.56 -9.00
CA ILE A 105 0.08 -14.88 -9.54
C ILE A 105 1.57 -15.19 -9.37
N SER A 106 1.87 -16.43 -9.01
CA SER A 106 3.22 -16.96 -8.97
C SER A 106 3.21 -18.39 -9.47
N TRP A 107 4.04 -18.66 -10.47
CA TRP A 107 4.19 -19.96 -11.09
C TRP A 107 5.65 -20.40 -11.05
N LYS A 108 5.89 -21.50 -10.34
CA LYS A 108 7.16 -22.22 -10.32
C LYS A 108 7.17 -23.19 -11.49
N HIS A 109 7.76 -22.77 -12.60
CA HIS A 109 7.90 -23.62 -13.78
C HIS A 109 8.82 -24.81 -13.48
N ASN A 110 9.97 -24.54 -12.86
CA ASN A 110 10.96 -25.51 -12.41
C ASN A 110 11.54 -25.10 -11.04
N LYS A 111 12.37 -25.95 -10.41
CA LYS A 111 13.05 -25.60 -9.14
C LYS A 111 13.89 -24.32 -9.22
N GLN A 112 14.33 -23.96 -10.42
CA GLN A 112 15.23 -22.85 -10.71
C GLN A 112 14.53 -21.65 -11.34
N LEU A 113 13.28 -21.79 -11.82
CA LEU A 113 12.58 -20.74 -12.56
C LEU A 113 11.19 -20.47 -11.96
N THR A 114 11.03 -19.26 -11.44
CA THR A 114 9.75 -18.76 -10.94
C THR A 114 9.34 -17.53 -11.71
N ILE A 115 8.13 -17.54 -12.27
CA ILE A 115 7.49 -16.39 -12.88
C ILE A 115 6.47 -15.89 -11.87
N SER A 116 6.44 -14.59 -11.60
CA SER A 116 5.46 -13.99 -10.72
C SER A 116 5.01 -12.65 -11.27
N GLY A 117 3.83 -12.24 -10.89
CA GLY A 117 3.33 -10.94 -11.26
C GLY A 117 2.13 -10.54 -10.43
N TYR A 118 1.81 -9.27 -10.50
CA TYR A 118 0.60 -8.72 -9.92
C TYR A 118 0.04 -7.62 -10.80
N TYR A 119 -1.24 -7.37 -10.64
CA TYR A 119 -1.92 -6.19 -11.15
C TYR A 119 -2.58 -5.52 -9.96
N ALA A 120 -2.25 -4.27 -9.69
CA ALA A 120 -2.80 -3.49 -8.60
C ALA A 120 -3.70 -2.41 -9.17
N TYR A 121 -4.92 -2.31 -8.64
CA TYR A 121 -5.88 -1.28 -8.98
C TYR A 121 -6.29 -0.54 -7.72
N LEU A 122 -5.94 0.74 -7.66
CA LEU A 122 -6.18 1.65 -6.56
C LEU A 122 -7.23 2.67 -7.01
N MET A 123 -8.26 2.82 -6.18
CA MET A 123 -9.32 3.80 -6.30
C MET A 123 -9.22 4.73 -5.10
N THR A 124 -9.48 6.02 -5.30
CA THR A 124 -9.52 7.00 -4.22
C THR A 124 -10.73 7.88 -4.35
N ASP A 125 -11.38 8.19 -3.24
CA ASP A 125 -12.49 9.13 -3.17
C ASP A 125 -12.04 10.33 -2.34
N ALA A 126 -12.35 11.54 -2.82
CA ALA A 126 -11.92 12.78 -2.20
C ALA A 126 -13.10 13.47 -1.52
N ASP A 127 -13.20 13.38 -0.20
CA ASP A 127 -14.31 13.99 0.51
C ASP A 127 -14.05 15.49 0.76
N ASN A 128 -14.43 16.29 -0.24
CA ASN A 128 -14.89 17.68 -0.17
C ASN A 128 -14.16 18.71 0.73
N ILE A 129 -12.83 18.78 0.72
CA ILE A 129 -12.09 20.00 1.13
C ILE A 129 -10.96 20.31 0.14
N GLY A 130 -11.33 20.84 -1.03
CA GLY A 130 -10.38 21.45 -1.97
C GLY A 130 -9.91 20.57 -3.14
N LEU A 131 -10.66 20.64 -4.25
CA LEU A 131 -10.20 20.49 -5.64
C LEU A 131 -9.16 19.38 -5.92
N THR A 132 -9.38 18.16 -5.43
CA THR A 132 -8.69 17.01 -6.01
C THR A 132 -9.72 15.98 -6.40
N GLU A 133 -9.82 15.75 -7.70
CA GLU A 133 -10.70 14.74 -8.31
C GLU A 133 -10.27 13.33 -7.86
N ASP A 134 -11.18 12.38 -7.95
CA ASP A 134 -10.92 10.96 -7.74
C ASP A 134 -9.77 10.51 -8.63
N GLU A 135 -8.72 9.94 -8.04
CA GLU A 135 -7.53 9.51 -8.76
C GLU A 135 -7.39 7.99 -8.78
N ASP A 136 -7.81 7.38 -9.89
CA ASP A 136 -7.54 5.96 -10.14
C ASP A 136 -6.07 5.74 -10.53
N ARG A 137 -5.49 4.65 -10.01
CA ARG A 137 -4.12 4.23 -10.32
C ARG A 137 -4.07 2.73 -10.56
N ALA A 138 -3.48 2.34 -11.68
CA ALA A 138 -3.22 0.95 -12.01
C ALA A 138 -1.72 0.68 -12.17
N ARG A 139 -1.24 -0.45 -11.65
CA ARG A 139 0.14 -0.91 -11.85
C ARG A 139 0.19 -2.41 -12.10
N ALA A 140 0.76 -2.79 -13.23
CA ALA A 140 1.16 -4.16 -13.49
C ALA A 140 2.67 -4.33 -13.23
N ARG A 141 3.06 -5.45 -12.61
CA ARG A 141 4.45 -5.88 -12.54
C ARG A 141 4.55 -7.35 -12.85
N ILE A 142 5.54 -7.70 -13.66
CA ILE A 142 5.91 -9.08 -13.96
C ILE A 142 7.39 -9.23 -13.59
N GLU A 143 7.70 -10.32 -12.90
CA GLU A 143 9.03 -10.67 -12.46
C GLU A 143 9.33 -12.12 -12.81
N VAL A 144 10.49 -12.33 -13.42
CA VAL A 144 11.01 -13.67 -13.74
C VAL A 144 12.29 -13.86 -12.94
N LYS A 145 12.26 -14.79 -12.00
CA LYS A 145 13.40 -15.11 -11.14
C LYS A 145 13.99 -16.46 -11.55
N TYR A 146 15.26 -16.42 -11.91
CA TYR A 146 16.09 -17.61 -12.08
C TYR A 146 17.05 -17.76 -10.89
N SER A 147 17.24 -18.96 -10.37
CA SER A 147 18.16 -19.25 -9.27
C SER A 147 19.04 -20.43 -9.63
N PHE A 148 20.36 -20.24 -9.50
CA PHE A 148 21.40 -21.22 -9.83
C PHE A 148 21.71 -22.14 -8.64
#